data_AF-A0A8H8CHR4-F1
#
_entry.id   AF-A0A8H8CHR4-F1
#
_cell.length_a   1.000
_cell.length_b   1.000
_cell.length_c   1.000
_cell.angle_alpha   90.00
_cell.angle_beta   90.00
_cell.angle_gamma   90.00
#
_symmetry.space_group_name_H-M   'P 1'
#
loop_
_entity.id
_entity.type
_entity.pdbx_description
1 polymer ?
#
loop_
_entity_poly.entity_id
_entity_poly.type
_entity_poly.pdbx_seq_one_letter_code
_entity_poly.pdbx_strand_id
1 'polypeptide(L)'
;MSNFDVDIGAMDEVIFRLQGIVSDKMLPPMAKPAFRDRTVKQQPYLRTAIAITGLGDIVFNKVMEKLEEVFLRFANNFPADSVSGYDPVLHKDTGFNVFHAHSQYFTKVSAYQDKSDNIDFHPLVDPDNVLASMVGDSFIHAIDNKVQFLCREILPDGTARYYSYNPASIRIGDIVEISVAFVAFPAQGNKYKFVVALCGILVLDQEAREKADILRMRSRYTPAKR
;
A
#
# COMPACT_ATOMS: atom_id res chain seq x y z
N MET A 1 0.18 16.55 34.45
CA MET A 1 -0.02 17.77 33.65
C MET A 1 1.33 18.17 33.10
N SER A 2 1.68 17.67 31.91
CA SER A 2 2.94 17.98 31.23
C SER A 2 2.60 18.84 30.02
N ASN A 3 3.25 20.00 29.98
CA ASN A 3 3.11 21.04 28.97
C ASN A 3 3.38 20.49 27.56
N PHE A 4 2.53 20.86 26.62
CA PHE A 4 2.77 20.71 25.19
C PHE A 4 3.68 21.86 24.76
N ASP A 5 4.92 21.55 24.39
CA ASP A 5 5.78 22.45 23.63
C ASP A 5 5.32 22.45 22.17
N VAL A 6 5.01 23.63 21.65
CA VAL A 6 4.41 23.85 20.32
C VAL A 6 5.49 24.14 19.25
N ASP A 7 6.77 23.88 19.54
CA ASP A 7 7.89 24.37 18.72
C ASP A 7 8.92 23.32 18.31
N ILE A 8 8.47 22.12 17.91
CA ILE A 8 9.14 21.29 16.89
C ILE A 8 8.03 20.56 16.14
N GLY A 9 7.86 20.85 14.85
CA GLY A 9 6.91 20.19 13.94
C GLY A 9 7.21 18.72 13.65
N ALA A 10 7.57 17.93 14.66
CA ALA A 10 7.53 16.48 14.60
C ALA A 10 6.11 16.04 15.00
N MET A 11 5.19 16.07 14.05
CA MET A 11 3.93 15.32 14.22
C MET A 11 4.30 13.84 14.28
N ASP A 12 4.06 13.19 15.43
CA ASP A 12 4.15 11.74 15.52
C ASP A 12 3.15 11.11 14.53
N GLU A 13 3.67 10.37 13.55
CA GLU A 13 2.84 9.65 12.57
C GLU A 13 2.22 8.41 13.21
N VAL A 14 0.89 8.30 13.17
CA VAL A 14 0.19 7.11 13.67
C VAL A 14 0.06 6.09 12.55
N ILE A 15 0.72 4.94 12.74
CA ILE A 15 0.64 3.80 11.82
C ILE A 15 -0.41 2.80 12.30
N PHE A 16 -1.38 2.52 11.44
CA PHE A 16 -2.43 1.53 11.66
C PHE A 16 -2.08 0.23 10.94
N ARG A 17 -2.43 -0.91 11.55
CA ARG A 17 -2.23 -2.23 10.96
C ARG A 17 -3.55 -2.92 10.73
N LEU A 18 -3.75 -3.43 9.52
CA LEU A 18 -4.97 -4.11 9.10
C LEU A 18 -4.63 -5.42 8.42
N GLN A 19 -5.33 -6.48 8.80
CA GLN A 19 -5.20 -7.79 8.18
C GLN A 19 -6.31 -8.03 7.15
N GLY A 20 -5.98 -8.72 6.07
CA GLY A 20 -6.94 -9.10 5.04
C GLY A 20 -6.32 -9.96 3.96
N ILE A 21 -7.16 -10.32 2.98
CA ILE A 21 -6.77 -11.13 1.83
C ILE A 21 -6.53 -10.21 0.64
N VAL A 22 -5.40 -10.35 -0.05
CA VAL A 22 -5.10 -9.56 -1.24
C VAL A 22 -6.14 -9.82 -2.33
N SER A 23 -6.88 -8.79 -2.74
CA SER A 23 -7.86 -8.86 -3.82
C SER A 23 -7.36 -8.23 -5.12
N ASP A 24 -6.50 -7.22 -5.04
CA ASP A 24 -5.86 -6.57 -6.19
C ASP A 24 -4.52 -5.96 -5.77
N LYS A 25 -3.59 -5.79 -6.72
CA LYS A 25 -2.24 -5.30 -6.41
C LYS A 25 -1.54 -4.64 -7.60
N MET A 26 -0.77 -3.61 -7.30
CA MET A 26 0.22 -2.97 -8.18
C MET A 26 1.54 -2.85 -7.39
N LEU A 27 2.33 -3.92 -7.42
CA LEU A 27 3.54 -4.05 -6.61
C LEU A 27 4.79 -4.15 -7.51
N PRO A 28 5.96 -3.69 -7.03
CA PRO A 28 7.22 -3.81 -7.75
C PRO A 28 7.68 -5.28 -7.90
N PRO A 29 8.67 -5.57 -8.77
CA PRO A 29 9.40 -4.64 -9.62
C PRO A 29 8.58 -4.20 -10.83
N MET A 30 8.77 -2.94 -11.23
CA MET A 30 8.08 -2.36 -12.38
C MET A 30 8.78 -2.81 -13.68
N ALA A 31 8.10 -3.59 -14.53
CA ALA A 31 8.73 -4.18 -15.72
C ALA A 31 9.08 -3.14 -16.81
N LYS A 32 10.35 -3.14 -17.27
CA LYS A 32 10.93 -2.22 -18.29
C LYS A 32 10.05 -1.83 -19.49
N PRO A 33 9.29 -2.73 -20.17
CA PRO A 33 8.59 -2.38 -21.40
C PRO A 33 7.47 -1.34 -21.21
N ALA A 34 6.82 -1.32 -20.04
CA ALA A 34 5.67 -0.46 -19.78
C ALA A 34 6.04 1.00 -19.43
N PHE A 35 7.35 1.32 -19.36
CA PHE A 35 7.82 2.61 -18.83
C PHE A 35 8.79 3.38 -19.72
N ARG A 36 9.29 2.80 -20.83
CA ARG A 36 10.18 3.51 -21.77
C ARG A 36 9.57 4.79 -22.36
N ASP A 37 8.25 4.83 -22.51
CA ASP A 37 7.53 5.94 -23.14
C ASP A 37 6.81 6.86 -22.14
N ARG A 38 7.00 6.68 -20.82
CA ARG A 38 6.31 7.54 -19.85
C ARG A 38 6.97 8.90 -19.77
N THR A 39 6.18 9.93 -20.06
CA THR A 39 6.62 11.32 -19.91
C THR A 39 6.85 11.65 -18.43
N VAL A 40 7.68 12.68 -18.16
CA VAL A 40 7.88 13.27 -16.81
C VAL A 40 6.55 13.56 -16.11
N LYS A 41 5.50 13.90 -16.87
CA LYS A 41 4.15 14.15 -16.35
C LYS A 41 3.48 12.93 -15.72
N GLN A 42 3.88 11.71 -16.08
CA GLN A 42 3.29 10.46 -15.58
C GLN A 42 4.02 9.89 -14.36
N GLN A 43 5.24 10.36 -14.06
CA GLN A 43 6.05 9.90 -12.93
C GLN A 43 5.38 10.09 -11.56
N PRO A 44 4.67 11.21 -11.25
CA PRO A 44 3.96 11.37 -9.97
C PRO A 44 2.86 10.34 -9.72
N TYR A 45 2.38 9.68 -10.78
CA TYR A 45 1.32 8.67 -10.68
C TYR A 45 1.87 7.26 -10.53
N LEU A 46 3.20 7.08 -10.54
CA LEU A 46 3.84 5.82 -10.24
C LEU A 46 3.73 5.54 -8.74
N ARG A 47 3.15 4.39 -8.41
CA ARG A 47 2.84 4.02 -7.04
C ARG A 47 2.95 2.52 -6.81
N THR A 48 3.22 2.16 -5.57
CA THR A 48 2.88 0.84 -5.02
C THR A 48 1.46 0.92 -4.51
N ALA A 49 0.60 -0.03 -4.87
CA ALA A 49 -0.77 -0.09 -4.35
C ALA A 49 -1.19 -1.53 -4.04
N ILE A 50 -2.03 -1.69 -3.03
CA ILE A 50 -2.64 -2.95 -2.67
C ILE A 50 -4.10 -2.74 -2.30
N ALA A 51 -4.92 -3.73 -2.62
CA ALA A 51 -6.30 -3.84 -2.18
C ALA A 51 -6.46 -5.13 -1.38
N ILE A 52 -7.07 -5.03 -0.20
CA ILE A 52 -7.37 -6.19 0.65
C ILE A 52 -8.87 -6.27 0.96
N THR A 53 -9.36 -7.48 1.18
CA THR A 53 -10.75 -7.75 1.56
C THR A 53 -10.81 -8.79 2.68
N GLY A 54 -11.85 -8.71 3.51
CA GLY A 54 -12.17 -9.74 4.50
C GLY A 54 -13.09 -10.84 3.97
N LEU A 55 -13.50 -10.79 2.68
CA LEU A 55 -14.47 -11.73 2.10
C LEU A 55 -15.77 -11.88 2.91
N GLY A 56 -16.27 -10.77 3.46
CA GLY A 56 -17.47 -10.75 4.29
C GLY A 56 -17.23 -11.03 5.78
N ASP A 57 -15.97 -11.17 6.21
CA ASP A 57 -15.62 -11.30 7.62
C ASP A 57 -16.16 -10.13 8.47
N ILE A 58 -16.75 -10.48 9.61
CA ILE A 58 -17.44 -9.53 10.49
C ILE A 58 -16.45 -8.57 11.15
N VAL A 59 -15.25 -9.04 11.51
CA VAL A 59 -14.23 -8.19 12.14
C VAL A 59 -13.68 -7.22 11.10
N PHE A 60 -13.38 -7.69 9.89
CA PHE A 60 -12.95 -6.82 8.80
C PHE A 60 -13.98 -5.74 8.47
N ASN A 61 -15.26 -6.10 8.35
CA ASN A 61 -16.32 -5.14 8.07
C ASN A 61 -16.45 -4.08 9.18
N LYS A 62 -16.35 -4.48 10.46
CA LYS A 62 -16.32 -3.52 11.57
C LYS A 62 -15.12 -2.57 11.49
N VAL A 63 -13.96 -3.05 11.03
CA VAL A 63 -12.80 -2.17 10.82
C VAL A 63 -13.09 -1.17 9.70
N MET A 64 -13.73 -1.58 8.61
CA MET A 64 -14.13 -0.67 7.53
C MET A 64 -15.10 0.42 8.00
N GLU A 65 -16.08 0.07 8.83
CA GLU A 65 -16.98 1.04 9.48
C GLU A 65 -16.21 2.02 10.37
N LYS A 66 -15.21 1.54 11.13
CA LYS A 66 -14.35 2.42 11.95
C LYS A 66 -13.44 3.33 11.12
N LEU A 67 -13.03 2.91 9.93
CA LEU A 67 -12.25 3.75 9.02
C LEU A 67 -13.08 4.92 8.47
N GLU A 68 -14.38 4.70 8.22
CA GLU A 68 -15.31 5.78 7.88
C GLU A 68 -15.41 6.80 9.02
N GLU A 69 -15.48 6.35 10.28
CA GLU A 69 -15.44 7.25 11.44
C GLU A 69 -14.13 8.05 11.53
N VAL A 70 -12.98 7.41 11.22
CA VAL A 70 -11.67 8.09 11.18
C VAL A 70 -11.66 9.15 10.08
N PHE A 71 -12.14 8.83 8.88
CA PHE A 71 -12.25 9.78 7.79
C PHE A 71 -13.13 10.98 8.15
N LEU A 72 -14.31 10.74 8.76
CA LEU A 72 -15.20 11.82 9.19
C LEU A 72 -14.56 12.72 10.24
N ARG A 73 -13.85 12.15 11.22
CA ARG A 73 -13.08 12.93 12.20
C ARG A 73 -12.03 13.79 11.51
N PHE A 74 -11.35 13.24 10.50
CA PHE A 74 -10.38 13.98 9.72
C PHE A 74 -11.04 15.14 8.96
N ALA A 75 -12.11 14.85 8.21
CA ALA A 75 -12.83 15.82 7.40
C ALA A 75 -13.43 16.98 8.22
N ASN A 76 -13.90 16.70 9.44
CA ASN A 76 -14.47 17.71 10.34
C ASN A 76 -13.45 18.76 10.84
N ASN A 77 -12.15 18.53 10.64
CA ASN A 77 -11.11 19.54 10.94
C ASN A 77 -10.88 20.52 9.78
N PHE A 78 -11.60 20.38 8.66
CA PHE A 78 -11.50 21.23 7.48
C PHE A 78 -12.85 21.87 7.17
N PRO A 79 -12.90 22.92 6.32
CA PRO A 79 -14.16 23.48 5.85
C PRO A 79 -15.08 22.42 5.23
N ALA A 80 -16.39 22.60 5.38
CA ALA A 80 -17.37 21.70 4.79
C ALA A 80 -17.12 21.48 3.29
N ASP A 81 -17.27 20.24 2.83
CA ASP A 81 -17.10 19.81 1.44
C ASP A 81 -15.71 20.09 0.82
N SER A 82 -14.71 20.42 1.65
CA SER A 82 -13.34 20.68 1.19
C SER A 82 -12.47 19.43 1.15
N VAL A 83 -12.81 18.36 1.87
CA VAL A 83 -12.05 17.11 1.92
C VAL A 83 -12.68 16.07 1.00
N SER A 84 -11.84 15.40 0.19
CA SER A 84 -12.24 14.31 -0.70
C SER A 84 -11.22 13.17 -0.62
N GLY A 85 -11.56 11.99 -1.15
CA GLY A 85 -10.56 10.94 -1.41
C GLY A 85 -10.73 9.64 -0.62
N TYR A 86 -11.73 9.54 0.25
CA TYR A 86 -12.18 8.25 0.79
C TYR A 86 -13.59 7.95 0.30
N ASP A 87 -13.70 6.97 -0.58
CA ASP A 87 -14.96 6.42 -1.05
C ASP A 87 -14.95 4.92 -0.73
N PRO A 88 -15.98 4.37 -0.04
CA PRO A 88 -16.08 2.93 0.17
C PRO A 88 -16.07 2.18 -1.16
N VAL A 89 -15.21 1.17 -1.28
CA VAL A 89 -15.09 0.37 -2.49
C VAL A 89 -15.58 -1.05 -2.22
N LEU A 90 -16.42 -1.53 -3.12
CA LEU A 90 -16.87 -2.92 -3.15
C LEU A 90 -16.12 -3.70 -4.22
N HIS A 91 -15.81 -4.95 -3.92
CA HIS A 91 -15.28 -5.89 -4.88
C HIS A 91 -16.31 -6.14 -5.98
N LYS A 92 -15.91 -5.93 -7.25
CA LYS A 92 -16.84 -5.94 -8.40
C LYS A 92 -17.67 -7.21 -8.52
N ASP A 93 -17.06 -8.36 -8.26
CA ASP A 93 -17.71 -9.66 -8.49
C ASP A 93 -18.47 -10.19 -7.27
N THR A 94 -18.10 -9.78 -6.05
CA THR A 94 -18.61 -10.39 -4.81
C THR A 94 -19.40 -9.41 -3.95
N GLY A 95 -19.29 -8.11 -4.19
CA GLY A 95 -19.92 -7.07 -3.40
C GLY A 95 -19.31 -6.88 -2.00
N PHE A 96 -18.20 -7.55 -1.67
CA PHE A 96 -17.56 -7.41 -0.37
C PHE A 96 -16.75 -6.11 -0.25
N ASN A 97 -16.63 -5.60 0.97
CA ASN A 97 -15.80 -4.44 1.25
C ASN A 97 -14.33 -4.68 0.86
N VAL A 98 -13.72 -3.66 0.28
CA VAL A 98 -12.31 -3.63 -0.11
C VAL A 98 -11.64 -2.39 0.46
N PHE A 99 -10.49 -2.60 1.10
CA PHE A 99 -9.64 -1.54 1.59
C PHE A 99 -8.47 -1.31 0.61
N HIS A 100 -8.34 -0.07 0.13
CA HIS A 100 -7.27 0.31 -0.80
C HIS A 100 -6.24 1.20 -0.10
N ALA A 101 -4.97 0.84 -0.25
CA ALA A 101 -3.85 1.64 0.23
C ALA A 101 -2.79 1.76 -0.87
N HIS A 102 -2.09 2.90 -0.91
CA HIS A 102 -1.01 3.11 -1.87
C HIS A 102 0.03 4.10 -1.36
N SER A 103 1.24 4.02 -1.90
CA SER A 103 2.28 5.03 -1.73
C SER A 103 2.93 5.34 -3.07
N GLN A 104 3.19 6.62 -3.32
CA GLN A 104 3.89 7.08 -4.52
C GLN A 104 5.36 6.75 -4.39
N TYR A 105 6.01 6.35 -5.48
CA TYR A 105 7.47 6.14 -5.47
C TYR A 105 8.24 7.45 -5.40
N PHE A 106 7.64 8.54 -5.85
CA PHE A 106 8.30 9.82 -6.05
C PHE A 106 7.47 10.97 -5.49
N THR A 107 8.14 11.92 -4.87
CA THR A 107 7.59 13.23 -4.51
C THR A 107 8.36 14.31 -5.27
N LYS A 108 7.71 15.43 -5.62
CA LYS A 108 8.40 16.55 -6.27
C LYS A 108 9.43 17.16 -5.31
N VAL A 109 10.61 17.51 -5.82
CA VAL A 109 11.66 18.18 -5.03
C VAL A 109 11.14 19.47 -4.38
N SER A 110 10.22 20.19 -5.04
CA SER A 110 9.61 21.42 -4.50
C SER A 110 8.83 21.25 -3.19
N ALA A 111 8.53 20.01 -2.78
CA ALA A 111 7.91 19.73 -1.49
C ALA A 111 8.93 19.64 -0.34
N TYR A 112 10.23 19.61 -0.65
CA TYR A 112 11.34 19.51 0.29
C TYR A 112 12.29 20.71 0.13
N GLN A 113 13.19 20.92 1.11
CA GLN A 113 14.16 22.01 1.06
C GLN A 113 15.24 21.75 0.00
N ASP A 114 15.74 20.51 -0.07
CA ASP A 114 16.67 20.05 -1.09
C ASP A 114 16.52 18.53 -1.35
N LYS A 115 17.51 17.90 -2.02
CA LYS A 115 17.50 16.46 -2.35
C LYS A 115 18.17 15.57 -1.28
N SER A 116 18.57 16.10 -0.12
CA SER A 116 19.26 15.34 0.94
C SER A 116 18.44 14.17 1.47
N ASP A 117 17.11 14.28 1.38
CA ASP A 117 16.16 13.27 1.86
C ASP A 117 15.94 12.12 0.86
N ASN A 118 16.62 12.15 -0.30
CA ASN A 118 16.52 11.08 -1.28
C ASN A 118 17.24 9.82 -0.79
N ILE A 119 16.48 8.73 -0.66
CA ILE A 119 16.97 7.40 -0.28
C ILE A 119 16.98 6.45 -1.48
N ASP A 120 17.83 5.43 -1.41
CA ASP A 120 17.92 4.41 -2.46
C ASP A 120 16.72 3.45 -2.43
N PHE A 121 16.29 3.01 -3.62
CA PHE A 121 15.34 1.91 -3.73
C PHE A 121 15.97 0.60 -3.27
N HIS A 122 15.20 -0.21 -2.55
CA HIS A 122 15.65 -1.54 -2.16
C HIS A 122 15.85 -2.43 -3.41
N PRO A 123 16.88 -3.30 -3.47
CA PRO A 123 17.13 -4.15 -4.65
C PRO A 123 15.98 -5.09 -5.03
N LEU A 124 15.11 -5.45 -4.08
CA LEU A 124 13.89 -6.23 -4.38
C LEU A 124 12.76 -5.39 -4.99
N VAL A 125 12.80 -4.07 -4.81
CA VAL A 125 11.81 -3.12 -5.35
C VAL A 125 12.25 -2.66 -6.74
N ASP A 126 13.53 -2.36 -6.92
CA ASP A 126 14.09 -1.87 -8.18
C ASP A 126 15.37 -2.64 -8.57
N PRO A 127 15.28 -3.94 -8.89
CA PRO A 127 16.44 -4.79 -9.20
C PRO A 127 17.22 -4.33 -10.44
N ASP A 128 16.58 -3.55 -11.30
CA ASP A 128 17.08 -3.12 -12.59
C ASP A 128 17.42 -1.61 -12.64
N ASN A 129 17.33 -0.90 -11.52
CA ASN A 129 17.51 0.56 -11.41
C ASN A 129 16.58 1.38 -12.32
N VAL A 130 15.39 0.86 -12.64
CA VAL A 130 14.40 1.54 -13.48
C VAL A 130 13.81 2.72 -12.73
N LEU A 131 13.37 2.53 -11.49
CA LEU A 131 12.82 3.61 -10.65
C LEU A 131 13.91 4.61 -10.26
N ALA A 132 15.11 4.15 -9.90
CA ALA A 132 16.24 5.00 -9.59
C ALA A 132 16.58 5.95 -10.76
N SER A 133 16.55 5.45 -12.00
CA SER A 133 16.79 6.27 -13.19
C SER A 133 15.72 7.33 -13.46
N MET A 134 14.53 7.20 -12.87
CA MET A 134 13.39 8.11 -13.07
C MET A 134 13.36 9.29 -12.09
N VAL A 135 14.11 9.24 -10.99
CA VAL A 135 14.17 10.32 -9.98
C VAL A 135 14.58 11.65 -10.65
N GLY A 136 15.67 11.61 -11.43
CA GLY A 136 16.18 12.74 -12.19
C GLY A 136 16.35 14.01 -11.34
N ASP A 137 15.99 15.16 -11.92
CA ASP A 137 16.10 16.47 -11.25
C ASP A 137 14.85 17.00 -10.58
N SER A 138 13.70 16.44 -10.92
CA SER A 138 12.39 16.98 -10.51
C SER A 138 11.78 16.24 -9.32
N PHE A 139 12.29 15.06 -8.98
CA PHE A 139 11.73 14.18 -7.97
C PHE A 139 12.76 13.71 -6.95
N ILE A 140 12.25 13.23 -5.82
CA ILE A 140 12.99 12.46 -4.82
C ILE A 140 12.19 11.22 -4.44
N HIS A 141 12.88 10.17 -4.01
CA HIS A 141 12.32 9.04 -3.27
C HIS A 141 12.67 9.24 -1.79
N ALA A 142 11.72 9.72 -0.99
CA ALA A 142 11.93 9.98 0.44
C ALA A 142 11.49 8.79 1.31
N ILE A 143 11.74 8.87 2.62
CA ILE A 143 11.32 7.83 3.57
C ILE A 143 9.79 7.60 3.54
N ASP A 144 9.01 8.65 3.32
CA ASP A 144 7.53 8.61 3.21
C ASP A 144 7.06 7.84 1.96
N ASN A 145 7.92 7.73 0.95
CA ASN A 145 7.65 6.98 -0.28
C ASN A 145 8.01 5.48 -0.15
N LYS A 146 8.70 5.09 0.94
CA LYS A 146 9.19 3.73 1.11
C LYS A 146 8.10 2.82 1.65
N VAL A 147 7.84 1.74 0.91
CA VAL A 147 7.00 0.63 1.38
C VAL A 147 7.88 -0.52 1.83
N GLN A 148 7.72 -0.97 3.07
CA GLN A 148 8.41 -2.15 3.58
C GLN A 148 7.70 -3.44 3.16
N PHE A 149 8.43 -4.43 2.68
CA PHE A 149 7.89 -5.75 2.33
C PHE A 149 8.54 -6.83 3.19
N LEU A 150 7.74 -7.50 4.02
CA LEU A 150 8.19 -8.55 4.92
C LEU A 150 7.35 -9.82 4.76
N CYS A 151 7.90 -10.94 5.18
CA CYS A 151 7.17 -12.19 5.36
C CYS A 151 7.38 -12.68 6.79
N ARG A 152 6.31 -13.22 7.38
CA ARG A 152 6.34 -13.92 8.65
C ARG A 152 6.39 -15.42 8.40
N GLU A 153 7.35 -16.08 9.01
CA GLU A 153 7.44 -17.53 9.07
C GLU A 153 7.30 -17.98 10.52
N ILE A 154 6.44 -18.97 10.76
CA ILE A 154 6.30 -19.60 12.07
C ILE A 154 7.21 -20.83 12.11
N LEU A 155 8.20 -20.81 13.00
CA LEU A 155 9.16 -21.89 13.19
C LEU A 155 8.52 -23.07 13.95
N PRO A 156 9.10 -24.28 13.92
CA PRO A 156 8.55 -25.45 14.60
C PRO A 156 8.38 -25.31 16.11
N ASP A 157 9.14 -24.41 16.75
CA ASP A 157 9.05 -24.08 18.17
C ASP A 157 7.93 -23.06 18.48
N GLY A 158 7.19 -22.62 17.46
CA GLY A 158 6.11 -21.63 17.56
C GLY A 158 6.58 -20.18 17.50
N THR A 159 7.88 -19.91 17.39
CA THR A 159 8.39 -18.53 17.29
C THR A 159 8.22 -17.96 15.88
N ALA A 160 8.08 -16.64 15.78
CA ALA A 160 7.92 -15.95 14.50
C ALA A 160 9.27 -15.35 14.05
N ARG A 161 9.65 -15.64 12.81
CA ARG A 161 10.77 -15.00 12.09
C ARG A 161 10.24 -14.06 11.03
N TYR A 162 10.89 -12.90 10.90
CA TYR A 162 10.55 -11.88 9.90
C TYR A 162 11.74 -11.63 8.99
N TYR A 163 11.50 -11.55 7.68
CA TYR A 163 12.55 -11.28 6.69
C TYR A 163 12.01 -10.49 5.51
N SER A 164 12.91 -9.77 4.81
CA SER A 164 12.58 -9.03 3.59
C SER A 164 11.97 -9.94 2.54
N TYR A 165 10.82 -9.54 2.01
CA TYR A 165 10.07 -10.33 1.05
C TYR A 165 10.05 -9.67 -0.32
N ASN A 166 10.12 -10.49 -1.38
CA ASN A 166 10.06 -9.99 -2.73
C ASN A 166 8.61 -9.57 -3.06
N PRO A 167 8.33 -8.28 -3.35
CA PRO A 167 6.98 -7.81 -3.66
C PRO A 167 6.36 -8.49 -4.90
N ALA A 168 7.19 -8.99 -5.83
CA ALA A 168 6.75 -9.77 -6.99
C ALA A 168 6.06 -11.09 -6.61
N SER A 169 6.45 -11.66 -5.46
CA SER A 169 5.99 -12.96 -4.98
C SER A 169 4.63 -12.89 -4.30
N ILE A 170 4.20 -11.70 -3.85
CA ILE A 170 2.86 -11.50 -3.27
C ILE A 170 1.81 -11.73 -4.36
N ARG A 171 0.77 -12.52 -4.08
CA ARG A 171 -0.30 -12.87 -5.01
C ARG A 171 -1.68 -12.51 -4.47
N ILE A 172 -2.64 -12.40 -5.39
CA ILE A 172 -4.07 -12.34 -5.04
C ILE A 172 -4.41 -13.64 -4.29
N GLY A 173 -5.09 -13.50 -3.15
CA GLY A 173 -5.41 -14.60 -2.24
C GLY A 173 -4.45 -14.79 -1.08
N ASP A 174 -3.27 -14.15 -1.07
CA ASP A 174 -2.39 -14.19 0.10
C ASP A 174 -3.04 -13.43 1.28
N ILE A 175 -2.82 -13.93 2.50
CA ILE A 175 -3.23 -13.25 3.73
C ILE A 175 -2.09 -12.35 4.17
N VAL A 176 -2.38 -11.06 4.34
CA VAL A 176 -1.38 -10.03 4.65
C VAL A 176 -1.84 -9.16 5.81
N GLU A 177 -0.89 -8.58 6.52
CA GLU A 177 -1.07 -7.38 7.33
C GLU A 177 -0.47 -6.19 6.58
N ILE A 178 -1.27 -5.16 6.32
CA ILE A 178 -0.78 -3.90 5.77
C ILE A 178 -0.60 -2.89 6.90
N SER A 179 0.44 -2.07 6.80
CA SER A 179 0.67 -0.91 7.66
C SER A 179 0.36 0.35 6.87
N VAL A 180 -0.48 1.23 7.41
CA VAL A 180 -0.95 2.44 6.72
C VAL A 180 -0.97 3.66 7.62
N ALA A 181 -0.81 4.83 7.01
CA ALA A 181 -1.03 6.12 7.63
C ALA A 181 -2.15 6.87 6.92
N PHE A 182 -2.84 7.75 7.66
CA PHE A 182 -3.88 8.62 7.11
C PHE A 182 -3.34 10.02 6.98
N VAL A 183 -3.25 10.51 5.75
CA VAL A 183 -2.64 11.80 5.44
C VAL A 183 -3.60 12.63 4.60
N ALA A 184 -3.64 13.95 4.79
CA ALA A 184 -4.31 14.85 3.87
C ALA A 184 -3.34 15.83 3.24
N PHE A 185 -3.44 15.95 1.92
CA PHE A 185 -2.63 16.88 1.15
C PHE A 185 -3.50 18.04 0.66
N PRO A 186 -2.98 19.29 0.65
CA PRO A 186 -3.65 20.39 -0.02
C PRO A 186 -3.76 20.09 -1.52
N ALA A 187 -4.94 20.35 -2.06
CA ALA A 187 -5.29 20.24 -3.47
C ALA A 187 -5.71 21.61 -4.02
N GLN A 188 -5.89 21.69 -5.33
CA GLN A 188 -6.25 22.95 -5.99
C GLN A 188 -7.62 23.47 -5.50
N GLY A 189 -7.72 24.79 -5.32
CA GLY A 189 -8.98 25.45 -4.97
C GLY A 189 -9.37 25.32 -3.50
N ASN A 190 -8.39 25.35 -2.58
CA ASN A 190 -8.60 25.20 -1.13
C ASN A 190 -9.33 23.89 -0.74
N LYS A 191 -9.11 22.85 -1.55
CA LYS A 191 -9.56 21.50 -1.28
C LYS A 191 -8.42 20.69 -0.66
N TYR A 192 -8.77 19.59 -0.03
CA TYR A 192 -7.83 18.67 0.57
C TYR A 192 -8.15 17.26 0.09
N LYS A 193 -7.10 16.47 -0.12
CA LYS A 193 -7.22 15.08 -0.51
C LYS A 193 -6.75 14.19 0.62
N PHE A 194 -7.67 13.46 1.21
CA PHE A 194 -7.37 12.37 2.13
C PHE A 194 -6.78 11.19 1.36
N VAL A 195 -5.71 10.62 1.89
CA VAL A 195 -4.96 9.52 1.30
C VAL A 195 -4.64 8.51 2.38
N VAL A 196 -4.94 7.25 2.09
CA VAL A 196 -4.45 6.11 2.85
C VAL A 196 -3.07 5.74 2.30
N ALA A 197 -2.03 6.24 2.97
CA ALA A 197 -0.64 6.00 2.61
C ALA A 197 -0.24 4.58 3.03
N LEU A 198 0.29 3.79 2.11
CA LEU A 198 0.82 2.45 2.39
C LEU A 198 2.26 2.56 2.89
N CYS A 199 2.52 2.09 4.11
CA CYS A 199 3.85 2.12 4.72
C CYS A 199 4.52 0.73 4.66
N GLY A 200 3.73 -0.35 4.69
CA GLY A 200 4.29 -1.70 4.62
C GLY A 200 3.29 -2.80 4.36
N ILE A 201 3.80 -3.95 3.92
CA ILE A 201 3.07 -5.19 3.71
C ILE A 201 3.85 -6.33 4.36
N LEU A 202 3.20 -7.04 5.27
CA LEU A 202 3.68 -8.26 5.90
C LEU A 202 2.84 -9.43 5.41
N VAL A 203 3.46 -10.37 4.70
CA VAL A 203 2.81 -11.64 4.34
C VAL A 203 2.69 -12.51 5.58
N LEU A 204 1.47 -12.94 5.91
CA LEU A 204 1.17 -13.73 7.09
C LEU A 204 0.98 -15.21 6.78
N ASP A 205 0.32 -15.51 5.65
CA ASP A 205 -0.04 -16.87 5.23
C ASP A 205 -0.33 -16.90 3.71
N GLN A 206 0.09 -17.97 3.04
CA GLN A 206 -0.14 -18.22 1.61
C GLN A 206 -0.79 -19.59 1.35
N GLU A 207 -0.96 -20.42 2.38
CA GLU A 207 -1.35 -21.83 2.27
C GLU A 207 -2.74 -21.98 1.63
N ALA A 208 -3.70 -21.13 2.03
CA ALA A 208 -5.05 -21.15 1.47
C ALA A 208 -5.06 -20.90 -0.04
N ARG A 209 -4.27 -19.91 -0.51
CA ARG A 209 -4.09 -19.64 -1.94
C ARG A 209 -3.41 -20.82 -2.64
N GLU A 210 -2.34 -21.36 -2.06
CA GLU A 210 -1.60 -22.48 -2.66
C GLU A 210 -2.46 -23.72 -2.85
N LYS A 211 -3.25 -24.08 -1.84
CA LYS A 211 -4.25 -25.16 -1.93
C LYS A 211 -5.25 -24.90 -3.05
N ALA A 212 -5.78 -23.67 -3.15
CA ALA A 212 -6.70 -23.30 -4.21
C ALA A 212 -6.06 -23.40 -5.60
N ASP A 213 -4.80 -22.98 -5.75
CA ASP A 213 -4.06 -23.08 -7.00
C ASP A 213 -3.82 -24.55 -7.41
N ILE A 214 -3.44 -25.42 -6.45
CA ILE A 214 -3.30 -26.87 -6.70
C ILE A 214 -4.63 -27.48 -7.18
N LEU A 215 -5.75 -27.11 -6.55
CA LEU A 215 -7.07 -27.60 -6.96
C LEU A 215 -7.45 -27.13 -8.38
N ARG A 216 -7.16 -25.86 -8.73
CA ARG A 216 -7.37 -25.33 -10.09
C ARG A 216 -6.46 -26.01 -11.11
N MET A 217 -5.23 -26.37 -10.75
CA MET A 217 -4.34 -27.12 -11.62
C MET A 217 -4.90 -28.52 -11.90
N ARG A 218 -5.38 -29.20 -10.85
CA ARG A 218 -5.99 -30.54 -10.96
C ARG A 218 -7.27 -30.54 -11.79
N SER A 219 -8.13 -29.53 -11.67
CA SER A 219 -9.37 -29.46 -12.43
C SER A 219 -9.17 -29.25 -13.94
N ARG A 220 -8.01 -28.74 -14.37
CA ARG A 220 -7.64 -28.61 -15.79
C ARG A 220 -7.16 -29.93 -16.40
N TYR A 221 -6.84 -30.93 -15.59
CA TYR A 221 -6.40 -32.23 -16.07
C TYR A 221 -7.61 -33.10 -16.43
N THR A 222 -7.94 -33.17 -17.71
CA THR A 222 -8.88 -34.17 -18.24
C THR A 222 -8.08 -35.42 -18.61
N PRO A 223 -8.24 -36.57 -17.93
CA PRO A 223 -7.55 -37.79 -18.35
C PRO A 223 -7.99 -38.17 -19.76
N ALA A 224 -7.03 -38.52 -20.62
CA ALA A 224 -7.32 -39.00 -21.97
C ALA A 224 -8.24 -40.24 -21.88
N LYS A 225 -9.35 -40.21 -22.62
CA LYS A 225 -10.24 -41.39 -22.72
C LYS A 225 -9.44 -42.54 -23.31
N ARG A 226 -9.35 -43.65 -22.56
CA ARG A 226 -8.87 -44.95 -23.06
C ARG A 226 -9.93 -45.58 -23.94
#